data_AF-A0A820EWV2-F1
#
_entry.id   AF-A0A820EWV2-F1
#
_cell.length_a   1.000
_cell.length_b   1.000
_cell.length_c   1.000
_cell.angle_alpha   90.00
_cell.angle_beta   90.00
_cell.angle_gamma   90.00
#
_symmetry.space_group_name_H-M   'P 1'
#
loop_
_entity.id
_entity.type
_entity.pdbx_description
1 polymer ?
#
loop_
_entity_poly.entity_id
_entity_poly.type
_entity_poly.pdbx_seq_one_letter_code
_entity_poly.pdbx_strand_id
1 'polypeptide(L)'
;MYSICILVLLSCSFNNVWAATPYQVCDSAFGTIQTFDVTGCTTSPCKFTKGNSYAMNLTFQSKAPSNSVKVSIHGVIAGIPIPFPLPDPDACKLGIACPVNEHDVYTASLALDVLSSYPSLSLYVKIELVSGEKVQDYACLRFPATITSKLHLTVLCTLIFFLSIASIKDF
;
A
#
# COMPACT_ATOMS: atom_id res chain seq x y z
N MET A 1 -36.40 -17.82 21.42
CA MET A 1 -35.12 -18.10 20.72
C MET A 1 -34.81 -17.18 19.53
N TYR A 2 -35.75 -16.38 19.00
CA TYR A 2 -35.46 -15.43 17.91
C TYR A 2 -34.98 -14.04 18.38
N SER A 3 -35.29 -13.67 19.63
CA SER A 3 -34.96 -12.33 20.19
C SER A 3 -33.45 -12.10 20.41
N ILE A 4 -32.67 -13.18 20.58
CA ILE A 4 -31.22 -13.09 20.83
C ILE A 4 -30.42 -12.93 19.52
N CYS A 5 -30.97 -13.36 18.37
CA CYS A 5 -30.30 -13.23 17.07
C CYS A 5 -30.27 -11.80 16.52
N ILE A 6 -31.22 -10.93 16.91
CA ILE A 6 -31.33 -9.58 16.35
C ILE A 6 -30.28 -8.63 16.95
N LEU A 7 -29.87 -8.86 18.20
CA LEU A 7 -28.92 -8.00 18.91
C LEU A 7 -27.45 -8.18 18.46
N VAL A 8 -27.12 -9.24 17.73
CA VAL A 8 -25.75 -9.52 17.25
C VAL A 8 -25.45 -8.85 15.90
N LEU A 9 -26.47 -8.35 15.19
CA LEU A 9 -26.32 -7.75 13.86
C LEU A 9 -25.94 -6.25 13.89
N LEU A 10 -25.98 -5.59 15.06
CA LEU A 10 -25.79 -4.13 15.17
C LEU A 10 -24.38 -3.67 15.59
N SER A 11 -23.40 -4.57 15.72
CA SER A 11 -22.05 -4.21 16.14
C SER A 11 -20.97 -4.69 15.17
N CYS A 12 -20.79 -3.98 14.06
CA CYS A 12 -19.49 -3.74 13.40
C CYS A 12 -19.63 -2.73 12.24
N SER A 13 -20.10 -1.52 12.52
CA SER A 13 -19.67 -0.38 11.70
C SER A 13 -18.23 -0.07 12.12
N PHE A 14 -17.27 -0.77 11.52
CA PHE A 14 -15.88 -0.31 11.53
C PHE A 14 -15.87 1.04 10.83
N ASN A 15 -15.91 2.11 11.62
CA ASN A 15 -15.54 3.43 11.14
C ASN A 15 -14.07 3.31 10.75
N ASN A 16 -13.79 3.13 9.46
CA ASN A 16 -12.43 3.18 8.95
C ASN A 16 -11.95 4.62 9.12
N VAL A 17 -11.24 4.89 10.23
CA VAL A 17 -10.48 6.12 10.39
C VAL A 17 -9.36 6.06 9.35
N TRP A 18 -9.53 6.79 8.26
CA TRP A 18 -8.48 6.96 7.25
C TRP A 18 -7.43 7.90 7.82
N ALA A 19 -6.43 7.35 8.50
CA ALA A 19 -5.23 8.11 8.84
C ALA A 19 -4.25 8.05 7.67
N ALA A 20 -3.59 9.17 7.37
CA ALA A 20 -2.58 9.23 6.33
C ALA A 20 -1.40 8.31 6.65
N THR A 21 -0.82 7.71 5.63
CA THR A 21 0.36 6.85 5.81
C THR A 21 1.58 7.72 6.11
N PRO A 22 2.37 7.44 7.15
CA PRO A 22 3.59 8.20 7.42
C PRO A 22 4.65 7.95 6.34
N TYR A 23 5.19 9.03 5.75
CA TYR A 23 6.23 8.97 4.71
C TYR A 23 7.27 10.09 4.87
N GLN A 24 8.35 10.00 4.10
CA GLN A 24 9.43 10.98 4.00
C GLN A 24 9.57 11.38 2.53
N VAL A 25 9.65 12.69 2.25
CA VAL A 25 9.93 13.20 0.89
C VAL A 25 11.43 12.98 0.58
N CYS A 26 11.75 12.65 -0.67
CA CYS A 26 13.16 12.56 -1.11
C CYS A 26 13.70 13.92 -1.52
N ASP A 27 15.03 14.08 -1.47
CA ASP A 27 15.71 15.30 -1.92
C ASP A 27 15.53 15.57 -3.43
N SER A 28 15.16 14.55 -4.23
CA SER A 28 14.94 14.67 -5.68
C SER A 28 13.54 15.20 -6.06
N ALA A 29 12.64 15.41 -5.11
CA ALA A 29 11.26 15.81 -5.41
C ALA A 29 11.20 17.26 -5.94
N PHE A 30 10.83 17.41 -7.21
CA PHE A 30 10.63 18.72 -7.83
C PHE A 30 9.21 19.28 -7.55
N GLY A 31 8.18 18.43 -7.49
CA GLY A 31 6.80 18.84 -7.16
C GLY A 31 6.50 18.88 -5.66
N THR A 32 5.22 19.03 -5.32
CA THR A 32 4.75 19.07 -3.92
C THR A 32 3.79 17.91 -3.68
N ILE A 33 4.13 17.01 -2.75
CA ILE A 33 3.22 15.93 -2.33
C ILE A 33 2.18 16.53 -1.37
N GLN A 34 0.90 16.33 -1.67
CA GLN A 34 -0.20 16.77 -0.81
C GLN A 34 -0.65 15.65 0.13
N THR A 35 -0.99 14.49 -0.43
CA THR A 35 -1.43 13.33 0.35
C THR A 35 -0.78 12.07 -0.16
N PHE A 36 -0.51 11.16 0.77
CA PHE A 36 -0.08 9.81 0.46
C PHE A 36 -0.75 8.85 1.44
N ASP A 37 -1.34 7.79 0.88
CA ASP A 37 -2.01 6.77 1.65
C ASP A 37 -1.79 5.40 1.04
N VAL A 38 -1.68 4.42 1.93
CA VAL A 38 -1.60 3.00 1.63
C VAL A 38 -2.70 2.32 2.42
N THR A 39 -3.53 1.54 1.73
CA THR A 39 -4.69 0.88 2.32
C THR A 39 -4.28 0.04 3.53
N GLY A 40 -4.85 0.36 4.70
CA GLY A 40 -4.57 -0.35 5.94
C GLY A 40 -3.23 -0.01 6.61
N CYS A 41 -2.47 0.99 6.14
CA CYS A 41 -1.26 1.47 6.79
C CYS A 41 -1.43 2.88 7.39
N THR A 42 -1.73 2.92 8.68
CA THR A 42 -1.84 4.17 9.46
C THR A 42 -0.66 4.40 10.41
N THR A 43 0.26 3.43 10.50
CA THR A 43 1.42 3.45 11.41
C THR A 43 2.67 2.97 10.70
N SER A 44 3.82 3.47 11.15
CA SER A 44 5.13 3.10 10.64
C SER A 44 5.77 2.02 11.52
N PRO A 45 6.39 0.96 10.96
CA PRO A 45 6.46 0.63 9.54
C PRO A 45 5.15 0.02 9.01
N CYS A 46 4.88 0.21 7.71
CA CYS A 46 3.75 -0.45 7.05
C CYS A 46 3.93 -1.97 7.05
N LYS A 47 2.92 -2.71 7.52
CA LYS A 47 2.94 -4.17 7.55
C LYS A 47 2.27 -4.75 6.32
N PHE A 48 3.07 -5.30 5.42
CA PHE A 48 2.62 -5.94 4.21
C PHE A 48 2.59 -7.45 4.38
N THR A 49 1.40 -8.02 4.33
CA THR A 49 1.20 -9.46 4.50
C THR A 49 1.25 -10.14 3.13
N LYS A 50 2.04 -11.20 3.03
CA LYS A 50 2.17 -12.01 1.81
C LYS A 50 0.83 -12.56 1.34
N GLY A 51 0.62 -12.56 0.02
CA GLY A 51 -0.61 -12.96 -0.64
C GLY A 51 -1.78 -11.98 -0.48
N ASN A 52 -1.52 -10.72 -0.11
CA ASN A 52 -2.51 -9.64 -0.08
C ASN A 52 -2.16 -8.56 -1.11
N SER A 53 -3.19 -7.82 -1.51
CA SER A 53 -3.08 -6.64 -2.37
C SER A 53 -3.20 -5.37 -1.54
N TYR A 54 -2.37 -4.37 -1.84
CA TYR A 54 -2.37 -3.07 -1.18
C TYR A 54 -2.50 -1.96 -2.22
N ALA A 55 -3.54 -1.14 -2.09
CA ALA A 55 -3.71 0.05 -2.92
C ALA A 55 -3.03 1.26 -2.28
N MET A 56 -2.37 2.05 -3.12
CA MET A 56 -1.69 3.29 -2.77
C MET A 56 -2.29 4.43 -3.58
N ASN A 57 -2.54 5.56 -2.93
CA ASN A 57 -2.92 6.80 -3.59
C ASN A 57 -1.89 7.89 -3.27
N LEU A 58 -1.42 8.56 -4.31
CA LEU A 58 -0.48 9.65 -4.22
C LEU A 58 -1.09 10.88 -4.91
N THR A 59 -1.39 11.91 -4.12
CA THR A 59 -1.82 13.20 -4.63
C THR A 59 -0.65 14.17 -4.59
N PHE A 60 -0.34 14.78 -5.73
CA PHE A 60 0.74 15.75 -5.86
C PHE A 60 0.30 16.95 -6.70
N GLN A 61 0.94 18.08 -6.44
CA GLN A 61 0.86 19.26 -7.28
C GLN A 61 2.06 19.28 -8.23
N SER A 62 1.79 19.38 -9.52
CA SER A 62 2.83 19.49 -10.53
C SER A 62 3.51 20.86 -10.49
N LYS A 63 4.81 20.91 -10.72
CA LYS A 63 5.58 22.16 -10.90
C LYS A 63 6.14 22.31 -12.33
N ALA A 64 5.73 21.45 -13.26
CA ALA A 64 6.15 21.54 -14.65
C ALA A 64 5.17 20.81 -15.58
N PRO A 65 4.94 21.29 -16.80
CA PRO A 65 4.14 20.53 -17.76
C PRO A 65 4.90 19.30 -18.29
N SER A 66 4.16 18.24 -18.66
CA SER A 66 4.68 17.07 -19.41
C SER A 66 3.56 16.29 -20.07
N ASN A 67 3.82 15.76 -21.26
CA ASN A 67 2.85 14.91 -21.96
C ASN A 67 2.78 13.49 -21.39
N SER A 68 3.79 13.07 -20.63
CA SER A 68 3.85 11.74 -20.04
C SER A 68 4.45 11.74 -18.63
N VAL A 69 3.92 10.88 -17.77
CA VAL A 69 4.41 10.67 -16.41
C VAL A 69 4.53 9.17 -16.19
N LYS A 70 5.64 8.72 -15.60
CA LYS A 70 5.86 7.31 -15.27
C LYS A 70 6.02 7.11 -13.77
N VAL A 71 5.50 6.01 -13.25
CA VAL A 71 5.73 5.56 -11.88
C VAL A 71 6.95 4.64 -11.86
N SER A 72 7.84 4.87 -10.90
CA SER A 72 8.94 3.96 -10.58
C SER A 72 8.90 3.61 -9.10
N ILE A 73 9.06 2.33 -8.78
CA ILE A 73 9.00 1.82 -7.41
C ILE A 73 10.25 1.00 -7.14
N HIS A 74 10.89 1.27 -6.00
CA HIS A 74 12.08 0.56 -5.55
C HIS A 74 11.90 0.08 -4.11
N GLY A 75 12.29 -1.17 -3.84
CA GLY A 75 12.54 -1.66 -2.50
C GLY A 75 14.00 -1.40 -2.11
N VAL A 76 14.24 -0.55 -1.12
CA VAL A 76 15.59 -0.26 -0.62
C VAL A 76 15.91 -1.20 0.54
N ILE A 77 16.81 -2.15 0.30
CA ILE A 77 17.22 -3.19 1.25
C ILE A 77 18.71 -2.96 1.56
N ALA A 78 19.04 -2.77 2.84
CA ALA A 78 20.41 -2.47 3.28
C ALA A 78 21.06 -1.31 2.49
N GLY A 79 20.28 -0.29 2.12
CA GLY A 79 20.73 0.88 1.34
C GLY A 79 20.77 0.67 -0.18
N ILE A 80 20.53 -0.54 -0.68
CA ILE A 80 20.56 -0.85 -2.11
C ILE A 80 19.13 -0.75 -2.68
N PRO A 81 18.86 0.13 -3.66
CA PRO A 81 17.57 0.21 -4.33
C PRO A 81 17.38 -0.94 -5.32
N ILE A 82 16.37 -1.78 -5.09
CA ILE A 82 15.99 -2.89 -5.98
C ILE A 82 14.70 -2.51 -6.71
N PRO A 83 14.68 -2.48 -8.05
CA PRO A 83 13.50 -2.08 -8.81
C PRO A 83 12.35 -3.09 -8.67
N PHE A 84 11.13 -2.58 -8.49
CA PHE A 84 9.91 -3.37 -8.53
C PHE A 84 9.26 -3.22 -9.91
N PRO A 85 9.20 -4.29 -10.72
CA PRO A 85 8.66 -4.20 -12.08
C PRO A 85 7.14 -3.99 -12.04
N LEU A 86 6.68 -2.93 -12.71
CA LEU A 86 5.26 -2.67 -12.94
C LEU A 86 4.84 -3.23 -14.31
N PRO A 87 3.64 -3.84 -14.43
CA PRO A 87 3.13 -4.27 -15.73
C PRO A 87 2.98 -3.13 -16.72
N ASP A 88 2.53 -1.97 -16.24
CA ASP A 88 2.48 -0.71 -16.97
C ASP A 88 2.90 0.43 -16.04
N PRO A 89 4.06 1.08 -16.28
CA PRO A 89 4.52 2.19 -15.46
C PRO A 89 3.88 3.53 -15.86
N ASP A 90 3.02 3.60 -16.87
CA ASP A 90 2.40 4.85 -17.33
C ASP A 90 1.42 5.39 -16.29
N ALA A 91 1.82 6.45 -15.58
CA ALA A 91 1.01 7.07 -14.54
C ALA A 91 -0.23 7.77 -15.12
N CYS A 92 -0.23 8.11 -16.42
CA CYS A 92 -1.39 8.66 -17.12
C CYS A 92 -2.55 7.64 -17.19
N LYS A 93 -2.25 6.35 -17.04
CA LYS A 93 -3.26 5.27 -16.96
C LYS A 93 -3.66 4.92 -15.53
N LEU A 94 -3.01 5.54 -14.55
CA LEU A 94 -3.19 5.30 -13.12
C LEU A 94 -3.94 6.46 -12.44
N GLY A 95 -4.76 7.20 -13.18
CA GLY A 95 -5.60 8.29 -12.64
C GLY A 95 -5.10 9.70 -12.93
N ILE A 96 -3.89 9.88 -13.44
CA ILE A 96 -3.39 11.19 -13.87
C ILE A 96 -3.93 11.52 -15.27
N ALA A 97 -4.64 12.64 -15.42
CA ALA A 97 -5.05 13.14 -16.72
C ALA A 97 -3.84 13.80 -17.43
N CYS A 98 -3.35 13.18 -18.50
CA CYS A 98 -2.26 13.73 -19.33
C CYS A 98 -2.81 14.45 -20.57
N PRO A 99 -2.17 15.55 -21.03
CA PRO A 99 -0.93 16.13 -20.51
C PRO A 99 -1.11 16.79 -19.14
N VAL A 100 -0.07 16.69 -18.32
CA VAL A 100 0.01 17.34 -17.02
C VAL A 100 0.38 18.80 -17.22
N ASN A 101 -0.33 19.71 -16.54
CA ASN A 101 -0.02 21.13 -16.52
C ASN A 101 0.74 21.50 -15.25
N GLU A 102 1.40 22.66 -15.28
CA GLU A 102 2.02 23.24 -14.09
C GLU A 102 0.95 23.74 -13.11
N HIS A 103 1.21 23.59 -11.81
CA HIS A 103 0.37 23.99 -10.67
C HIS A 103 -0.95 23.21 -10.49
N ASP A 104 -1.35 22.38 -11.46
CA ASP A 104 -2.49 21.47 -11.32
C ASP A 104 -2.18 20.33 -10.35
N VAL A 105 -3.25 19.80 -9.73
CA VAL A 105 -3.20 18.72 -8.74
C VAL A 105 -3.72 17.43 -9.35
N TYR A 106 -2.96 16.36 -9.18
CA TYR A 106 -3.28 15.04 -9.74
C TYR A 106 -3.18 13.97 -8.66
N THR A 107 -3.97 12.91 -8.82
CA THR A 107 -3.92 11.72 -7.96
C THR A 107 -3.59 10.51 -8.81
N ALA A 108 -2.51 9.82 -8.44
CA ALA A 108 -2.16 8.52 -8.98
C ALA A 108 -2.60 7.41 -8.01
N SER A 109 -3.26 6.38 -8.52
CA SER A 109 -3.79 5.24 -7.77
C SER A 109 -3.28 3.94 -8.36
N LEU A 110 -2.67 3.09 -7.54
CA LEU A 110 -2.14 1.80 -7.97
C LEU A 110 -2.30 0.75 -6.87
N ALA A 111 -2.74 -0.46 -7.24
CA ALA A 111 -2.79 -1.61 -6.35
C ALA A 111 -1.67 -2.60 -6.71
N LEU A 112 -0.93 -3.06 -5.71
CA LEU A 112 0.17 -4.01 -5.87
C LEU A 112 -0.01 -5.23 -4.98
N ASP A 113 0.30 -6.39 -5.56
CA ASP A 113 0.27 -7.66 -4.86
C ASP A 113 1.62 -7.95 -4.19
N VAL A 114 1.57 -8.25 -2.90
CA VAL A 114 2.73 -8.73 -2.14
C VAL A 114 2.73 -10.24 -2.30
N LEU A 115 3.53 -10.77 -3.23
CA LEU A 115 3.50 -12.19 -3.58
C LEU A 115 3.92 -13.09 -2.41
N SER A 116 3.34 -14.30 -2.35
CA SER A 116 3.68 -15.31 -1.34
C SER A 116 5.15 -15.75 -1.38
N SER A 117 5.79 -15.62 -2.56
CA SER A 117 7.21 -15.94 -2.78
C SER A 117 8.16 -14.87 -2.24
N TYR A 118 7.68 -13.66 -1.91
CA TYR A 118 8.55 -12.60 -1.41
C TYR A 118 9.14 -12.96 -0.05
N PRO A 119 10.41 -12.64 0.22
CA PRO A 119 11.03 -12.88 1.51
C PRO A 119 10.37 -12.03 2.61
N SER A 120 10.39 -12.52 3.85
CA SER A 120 9.99 -11.71 5.01
C SER A 120 11.17 -10.85 5.43
N LEU A 121 11.06 -9.53 5.30
CA LEU A 121 12.14 -8.60 5.64
C LEU A 121 11.59 -7.19 5.87
N SER A 122 12.44 -6.32 6.45
CA SER A 122 12.20 -4.88 6.54
C SER A 122 12.95 -4.15 5.44
N LEU A 123 12.29 -3.16 4.83
CA LEU A 123 12.82 -2.36 3.72
C LEU A 123 12.25 -0.94 3.79
N TYR A 124 12.80 -0.04 2.98
CA TYR A 124 12.07 1.17 2.58
C TYR A 124 11.46 0.95 1.22
N VAL A 125 10.20 1.33 1.04
CA VAL A 125 9.59 1.47 -0.28
C VAL A 125 9.84 2.90 -0.73
N LYS A 126 10.45 3.08 -1.89
CA LYS A 126 10.66 4.36 -2.56
C LYS A 126 9.75 4.42 -3.78
N ILE A 127 9.01 5.51 -3.93
CA ILE A 127 8.11 5.76 -5.07
C ILE A 127 8.52 7.07 -5.71
N GLU A 128 8.64 7.05 -7.03
CA GLU A 128 9.03 8.19 -7.86
C GLU A 128 8.00 8.35 -8.99
N LEU A 129 7.55 9.59 -9.21
CA LEU A 129 6.83 10.01 -10.41
C LEU A 129 7.79 10.78 -11.29
N VAL A 130 8.16 10.21 -12.43
CA VAL A 130 9.18 10.78 -13.34
C VAL A 130 8.53 11.34 -14.59
N SER A 131 9.05 12.45 -15.11
CA SER A 131 8.66 12.94 -16.44
C SER A 131 9.23 12.03 -17.52
N GLY A 132 8.48 11.80 -18.59
CA GLY A 132 9.03 11.15 -19.79
C GLY A 132 9.94 12.06 -20.62
N GLU A 133 9.93 13.37 -20.36
CA GLU A 133 10.61 14.40 -21.16
C GLU A 133 11.70 15.13 -20.37
N LYS A 134 11.56 15.24 -19.04
CA LYS A 134 12.48 15.92 -18.14
C LYS A 134 13.16 14.94 -17.20
N VAL A 135 14.36 15.31 -16.74
CA VAL A 135 15.17 14.51 -15.80
C VAL A 135 14.65 14.61 -14.34
N GLN A 136 13.76 15.55 -14.05
CA GLN A 136 13.29 15.85 -12.70
C GLN A 136 12.04 15.04 -12.30
N ASP A 137 12.03 14.53 -11.07
CA ASP A 137 10.91 13.78 -10.50
C ASP A 137 9.79 14.73 -10.04
N TYR A 138 8.56 14.52 -10.49
CA TYR A 138 7.37 15.24 -10.01
C TYR A 138 7.09 14.99 -8.54
N ALA A 139 7.29 13.77 -8.08
CA ALA A 139 7.14 13.41 -6.69
C ALA A 139 8.14 12.31 -6.37
N CYS A 140 8.79 12.41 -5.22
CA CYS A 140 9.57 11.31 -4.67
C CYS A 140 9.27 11.21 -3.19
N LEU A 141 8.87 10.02 -2.76
CA LEU A 141 8.69 9.69 -1.36
C LEU A 141 9.25 8.31 -1.03
N ARG A 142 9.50 8.10 0.25
CA ARG A 142 9.81 6.79 0.79
C ARG A 142 9.16 6.57 2.15
N PHE A 143 8.87 5.33 2.48
CA PHE A 143 8.34 4.94 3.77
C PHE A 143 8.86 3.56 4.18
N PRO A 144 9.05 3.30 5.49
CA PRO A 144 9.50 2.00 5.96
C PRO A 144 8.35 0.99 5.91
N ALA A 145 8.68 -0.23 5.49
CA ALA A 145 7.74 -1.34 5.39
C ALA A 145 8.37 -2.64 5.89
N THR A 146 7.53 -3.56 6.33
CA THR A 146 7.90 -4.92 6.72
C THR A 146 7.00 -5.90 6.01
N ILE A 147 7.59 -6.86 5.30
CA ILE A 147 6.88 -7.96 4.66
C ILE A 147 6.79 -9.12 5.67
N THR A 148 5.58 -9.58 5.96
CA THR A 148 5.30 -10.67 6.92
C THR A 148 4.52 -11.79 6.26
N SER A 149 4.69 -13.02 6.75
CA SER A 149 3.85 -14.15 6.35
C SER A 149 2.42 -13.99 6.90
N LYS A 150 1.43 -14.53 6.18
CA LYS A 150 0.10 -14.76 6.77
C LYS A 150 0.27 -15.64 8.00
N LEU A 151 -0.08 -15.12 9.18
CA LEU A 151 -0.25 -15.96 10.35
C LEU A 151 -1.51 -16.79 10.10
N HIS A 152 -1.35 -18.09 9.90
CA HIS A 152 -2.44 -19.01 9.59
C HIS A 152 -3.26 -19.30 10.86
N LEU A 153 -3.98 -18.29 11.34
CA LEU A 153 -4.82 -18.37 12.54
C LEU A 153 -5.96 -19.39 12.36
N THR A 154 -6.34 -19.67 11.11
CA THR A 154 -7.27 -20.73 10.72
C THR A 154 -6.80 -22.12 11.17
N VAL A 155 -5.50 -22.45 11.09
CA VAL A 155 -4.99 -23.76 11.56
C VAL A 155 -5.09 -23.89 13.08
N LEU A 156 -4.76 -22.83 13.82
CA LEU A 156 -4.94 -22.80 15.27
C LEU A 156 -6.43 -22.90 15.65
N CYS A 157 -7.31 -22.20 14.96
CA CYS A 157 -8.75 -22.25 15.22
C CYS A 157 -9.32 -23.65 14.90
N THR A 158 -8.94 -24.27 13.78
CA THR A 158 -9.33 -25.66 13.49
C THR A 158 -8.71 -26.65 14.47
N LEU A 159 -7.43 -26.50 14.86
CA LEU A 159 -6.80 -27.38 15.86
C LEU A 159 -7.51 -27.28 17.21
N ILE A 160 -7.83 -26.07 17.66
CA ILE A 160 -8.59 -25.86 18.90
C ILE A 160 -10.01 -26.45 18.78
N PHE A 161 -10.66 -26.29 17.62
CA PHE A 161 -11.98 -26.89 17.37
C PHE A 161 -11.91 -28.43 17.38
N PHE A 162 -10.92 -29.03 16.72
CA PHE A 162 -10.68 -30.48 16.74
C PHE A 162 -10.34 -31.00 18.14
N LEU A 163 -9.50 -30.29 18.90
CA LEU A 163 -9.17 -30.63 20.29
C LEU A 163 -10.41 -30.53 21.21
N SER A 164 -11.27 -29.53 20.98
CA SER A 164 -12.53 -29.38 21.72
C SER A 164 -13.50 -30.51 21.42
N ILE A 165 -13.62 -30.95 20.15
CA ILE A 165 -14.43 -32.10 19.76
C ILE A 165 -13.88 -33.40 20.35
N ALA A 166 -12.55 -33.56 20.41
CA ALA A 166 -11.93 -34.73 21.02
C ALA A 166 -12.25 -34.84 22.51
N SER A 167 -12.18 -33.75 23.28
CA SER A 167 -12.54 -33.74 24.70
C SER A 167 -14.03 -33.97 24.99
N ILE A 168 -14.93 -33.73 24.03
CA ILE A 168 -16.37 -33.99 24.20
C ILE A 168 -16.70 -35.49 24.08
N LYS A 169 -15.81 -36.29 23.46
CA LYS A 169 -16.05 -37.72 23.22
C LYS A 169 -15.67 -38.62 24.42
N ASP A 170 -15.13 -38.03 25.49
CA ASP A 170 -14.71 -38.73 26.71
C ASP A 170 -15.69 -38.53 27.90
N PHE A 171 -16.92 -38.05 27.64
CA PHE A 171 -18.01 -37.96 28.62
C PHE A 171 -19.27 -38.71 28.15
#